data_AF-A0A7V4SPT7-F1
#
_entry.id   AF-A0A7V4SPT7-F1
#
_cell.length_a   1.000
_cell.length_b   1.000
_cell.length_c   1.000
_cell.angle_alpha   90.00
_cell.angle_beta   90.00
_cell.angle_gamma   90.00
#
_symmetry.space_group_name_H-M   'P 1'
#
loop_
_entity.id
_entity.type
_entity.pdbx_description
1 polymer ?
#
loop_
_entity_poly.entity_id
_entity_poly.type
_entity_poly.pdbx_seq_one_letter_code
_entity_poly.pdbx_strand_id
1 'polypeptide(L)'
;MNTTATSVGISLYKKEAGLFKALAHPARLALLDVLSQGEACVCHLTALLRLRQPYISQQLMVLRRAGLILPRRDGTVIYYRLALPQVPELVEAARALLRARGVEGTRLTLPDLPLPGCSCPLCTMAALSFSGPGRQREPEDN
;
A
#
# COMPACT_ATOMS: atom_id res chain seq x y z
N MET A 1 -47.34 -17.37 1.48
CA MET A 1 -46.84 -16.51 2.59
C MET A 1 -46.10 -17.46 3.53
N ASN A 2 -44.77 -17.62 3.55
CA ASN A 2 -43.66 -16.67 3.68
C ASN A 2 -42.37 -17.27 3.07
N THR A 3 -41.61 -16.50 2.27
CA THR A 3 -40.33 -16.93 1.66
C THR A 3 -39.25 -15.85 1.80
N THR A 4 -39.06 -15.26 2.98
CA THR A 4 -38.15 -14.11 3.17
C THR A 4 -37.11 -14.29 4.28
N ALA A 5 -36.91 -15.49 4.83
CA ALA A 5 -35.98 -15.70 5.96
C ALA A 5 -34.58 -16.24 5.59
N THR A 6 -34.32 -16.69 4.36
CA THR A 6 -33.06 -17.41 4.02
C THR A 6 -32.07 -16.59 3.15
N SER A 7 -32.46 -15.42 2.65
CA SER A 7 -31.63 -14.64 1.70
C SER A 7 -30.51 -13.80 2.33
N VAL A 8 -30.53 -13.61 3.66
CA VAL A 8 -29.59 -12.73 4.37
C VAL A 8 -28.23 -13.39 4.58
N GLY A 9 -28.18 -14.73 4.75
CA GLY A 9 -26.94 -15.46 5.07
C GLY A 9 -25.89 -15.44 3.94
N ILE A 10 -26.28 -15.86 2.72
CA ILE A 10 -25.33 -15.97 1.59
C ILE A 10 -24.84 -14.59 1.09
N SER A 11 -25.67 -13.55 1.24
CA SER A 11 -25.33 -12.20 0.78
C SER A 11 -24.13 -11.61 1.53
N LEU A 12 -24.03 -11.84 2.85
CA LEU A 12 -22.88 -11.42 3.65
C LEU A 12 -21.60 -12.13 3.20
N TYR A 13 -21.63 -13.47 3.13
CA TYR A 13 -20.49 -14.27 2.68
C TYR A 13 -20.03 -13.91 1.25
N LYS A 14 -20.97 -13.53 0.36
CA LYS A 14 -20.64 -13.04 -0.98
C LYS A 14 -19.89 -11.71 -0.96
N LYS A 15 -20.26 -10.79 -0.06
CA LYS A 15 -19.55 -9.52 0.15
C LYS A 15 -18.18 -9.74 0.75
N GLU A 16 -18.06 -10.61 1.75
CA GLU A 16 -16.78 -11.01 2.35
C GLU A 16 -15.84 -11.64 1.32
N ALA A 17 -16.33 -12.59 0.52
CA ALA A 17 -15.56 -13.18 -0.56
C ALA A 17 -15.13 -12.14 -1.60
N GLY A 18 -15.97 -11.14 -1.88
CA GLY A 18 -15.62 -10.00 -2.73
C GLY A 18 -14.47 -9.17 -2.17
N LEU A 19 -14.50 -8.89 -0.86
CA LEU A 19 -13.42 -8.21 -0.15
C LEU A 19 -12.12 -9.04 -0.20
N PHE A 20 -12.18 -10.32 0.14
CA PHE A 20 -11.00 -11.20 0.09
C PHE A 20 -10.45 -11.33 -1.32
N LYS A 21 -11.30 -11.36 -2.35
CA LYS A 21 -10.85 -11.34 -3.75
C LYS A 21 -10.10 -10.05 -4.09
N ALA A 22 -10.53 -8.91 -3.56
CA ALA A 22 -9.79 -7.66 -3.69
C ALA A 22 -8.45 -7.69 -2.94
N LEU A 23 -8.30 -8.49 -1.89
CA LEU A 23 -7.03 -8.63 -1.14
C LEU A 23 -6.09 -9.71 -1.70
N ALA A 24 -6.63 -10.74 -2.35
CA ALA A 24 -5.90 -11.93 -2.82
C ALA A 24 -4.98 -11.66 -4.02
N HIS A 25 -3.98 -10.79 -3.85
CA HIS A 25 -2.95 -10.51 -4.83
C HIS A 25 -1.70 -9.89 -4.17
N PRO A 26 -0.49 -10.38 -4.49
CA PRO A 26 0.73 -10.02 -3.77
C PRO A 26 1.01 -8.51 -3.80
N ALA A 27 0.93 -7.87 -4.97
CA ALA A 27 1.16 -6.43 -5.06
C ALA A 27 0.13 -5.60 -4.26
N ARG A 28 -1.12 -6.08 -4.09
CA ARG A 28 -2.14 -5.36 -3.34
C ARG A 28 -1.90 -5.46 -1.85
N LEU A 29 -1.52 -6.64 -1.36
CA LEU A 29 -1.08 -6.80 0.04
C LEU A 29 0.14 -5.93 0.34
N ALA A 30 1.12 -5.89 -0.57
CA ALA A 30 2.30 -5.03 -0.42
C ALA A 30 1.92 -3.54 -0.41
N LEU A 31 1.03 -3.09 -1.29
CA LEU A 31 0.53 -1.71 -1.29
C LEU A 31 -0.18 -1.35 0.03
N LEU A 32 -1.05 -2.22 0.54
CA LEU A 32 -1.77 -1.99 1.79
C LEU A 32 -0.81 -1.95 2.99
N ASP A 33 0.22 -2.79 2.98
CA ASP A 33 1.25 -2.80 4.02
C ASP A 33 2.05 -1.49 4.05
N VAL A 34 2.45 -0.99 2.88
CA VAL A 34 3.14 0.29 2.75
C VAL A 34 2.23 1.44 3.20
N LEU A 35 0.97 1.44 2.75
CA LEU A 35 -0.02 2.46 3.10
C LEU A 35 -0.45 2.43 4.57
N SER A 36 -0.18 1.33 5.28
CA SER A 36 -0.40 1.24 6.74
C SER A 36 0.62 2.05 7.54
N GLN A 37 1.76 2.40 6.95
CA GLN A 37 2.82 3.21 7.57
C GLN A 37 2.65 4.70 7.31
N GLY A 38 1.82 5.09 6.34
CA GLY A 38 1.58 6.47 5.97
C GLY A 38 1.00 6.62 4.57
N GLU A 39 0.66 7.86 4.19
CA GLU A 39 0.20 8.14 2.83
C GLU A 39 1.38 8.15 1.82
N ALA A 40 1.13 7.64 0.61
CA ALA A 40 2.17 7.52 -0.42
C ALA A 40 1.62 7.85 -1.82
N CYS A 41 2.46 8.46 -2.66
CA CYS A 41 2.13 8.71 -4.05
C CYS A 41 2.51 7.50 -4.94
N VAL A 42 2.03 7.49 -6.19
CA VAL A 42 2.29 6.37 -7.12
C VAL A 42 3.80 6.19 -7.38
N CYS A 43 4.57 7.27 -7.40
CA CYS A 43 6.02 7.22 -7.63
C CYS A 43 6.74 6.55 -6.46
N HIS A 44 6.36 6.83 -5.21
CA HIS A 44 6.89 6.15 -4.03
C HIS A 44 6.63 4.66 -4.07
N LEU A 45 5.37 4.28 -4.36
CA LEU A 45 4.96 2.88 -4.43
C LEU A 45 5.69 2.13 -5.55
N THR A 46 5.93 2.79 -6.68
CA THR A 46 6.72 2.25 -7.81
C THR A 46 8.17 2.01 -7.40
N ALA A 47 8.81 2.98 -6.75
CA ALA A 47 10.20 2.87 -6.33
C ALA A 47 10.40 1.80 -5.24
N LEU A 48 9.50 1.75 -4.25
CA LEU A 48 9.58 0.80 -3.15
C LEU A 48 9.31 -0.64 -3.60
N LEU A 49 8.27 -0.84 -4.41
CA LEU A 49 7.89 -2.18 -4.87
C LEU A 49 8.70 -2.66 -6.07
N ARG A 50 9.51 -1.79 -6.70
CA ARG A 50 10.24 -2.06 -7.95
C ARG A 50 9.34 -2.58 -9.08
N LEU A 51 8.09 -2.12 -9.08
CA LEU A 51 7.07 -2.48 -10.07
C LEU A 51 6.81 -1.30 -10.99
N ARG A 52 6.43 -1.57 -12.24
CA ARG A 52 6.15 -0.51 -13.22
C ARG A 52 4.93 0.32 -12.81
N GLN A 53 5.00 1.63 -13.01
CA GLN A 53 3.95 2.58 -12.62
C GLN A 53 2.56 2.25 -13.20
N PRO A 54 2.38 1.85 -14.49
CA PRO A 54 1.07 1.46 -15.00
C PRO A 54 0.45 0.28 -14.25
N TYR A 55 1.29 -0.67 -13.83
CA TYR A 55 0.85 -1.82 -13.04
C TYR A 55 0.42 -1.41 -11.63
N ILE A 56 1.20 -0.57 -10.95
CA ILE A 56 0.83 -0.02 -9.64
C ILE A 56 -0.51 0.75 -9.72
N SER A 57 -0.67 1.63 -10.71
CA SER A 57 -1.91 2.38 -10.94
C SER A 57 -3.12 1.45 -11.14
N GLN A 58 -2.96 0.34 -11.86
CA GLN A 58 -4.00 -0.67 -12.04
C GLN A 58 -4.38 -1.31 -10.69
N GLN A 59 -3.40 -1.71 -9.87
CA GLN A 59 -3.67 -2.32 -8.56
C GLN A 59 -4.33 -1.34 -7.58
N LEU A 60 -3.91 -0.07 -7.59
CA LEU A 60 -4.55 0.99 -6.82
C LEU A 60 -6.00 1.21 -7.26
N MET A 61 -6.30 1.15 -8.57
CA MET A 61 -7.67 1.26 -9.06
C MET A 61 -8.57 0.15 -8.52
N VAL A 62 -8.07 -1.10 -8.47
CA VAL A 62 -8.79 -2.23 -7.88
C VAL A 62 -9.06 -2.00 -6.38
N LEU A 63 -8.04 -1.59 -5.62
CA LEU A 63 -8.18 -1.29 -4.20
C LEU A 63 -9.15 -0.13 -3.91
N ARG A 64 -9.16 0.90 -4.76
CA ARG A 64 -10.13 2.01 -4.69
C ARG A 64 -11.55 1.55 -4.93
N ARG A 65 -11.76 0.72 -5.97
CA ARG A 65 -13.09 0.16 -6.28
C ARG A 65 -13.60 -0.72 -5.15
N ALA A 66 -12.70 -1.39 -4.44
CA ALA A 66 -13.01 -2.17 -3.24
C ALA A 66 -13.20 -1.32 -1.97
N GLY A 67 -13.02 0.00 -2.03
CA GLY A 67 -13.17 0.90 -0.88
C GLY A 67 -12.08 0.77 0.17
N LEU A 68 -10.94 0.16 -0.15
CA LEU A 68 -9.85 -0.09 0.81
C LEU A 68 -8.88 1.08 0.95
N ILE A 69 -8.81 1.93 -0.07
CA ILE A 69 -7.93 3.11 -0.11
C ILE A 69 -8.65 4.35 -0.61
N LEU A 70 -8.22 5.51 -0.14
CA LEU A 70 -8.72 6.81 -0.55
C LEU A 70 -7.63 7.63 -1.24
N PRO A 71 -7.94 8.30 -2.36
CA PRO A 71 -7.04 9.29 -2.95
C PRO A 71 -7.17 10.64 -2.21
N ARG A 72 -6.06 11.35 -2.07
CA ARG A 72 -5.97 12.75 -1.67
C ARG A 72 -5.17 13.49 -2.73
N ARG A 73 -5.73 14.55 -3.30
CA ARG A 73 -5.01 15.39 -4.27
C ARG A 73 -4.31 16.53 -3.54
N ASP A 74 -3.05 16.75 -3.89
CA ASP A 74 -2.21 17.81 -3.36
C ASP A 74 -1.44 18.44 -4.52
N GLY A 75 -1.93 19.59 -4.99
CA GLY A 75 -1.49 20.19 -6.26
C GLY A 75 -1.68 19.26 -7.46
N THR A 76 -0.55 18.88 -8.07
CA THR A 76 -0.49 17.98 -9.23
C THR A 76 -0.36 16.51 -8.85
N VAL A 77 -0.14 16.19 -7.57
CA VAL A 77 0.13 14.83 -7.10
C VAL A 77 -1.09 14.23 -6.41
N ILE A 78 -1.28 12.92 -6.61
CA ILE A 78 -2.28 12.13 -5.91
C ILE A 78 -1.58 11.21 -4.91
N TYR A 79 -1.90 11.39 -3.64
CA TYR A 79 -1.53 10.52 -2.55
C TYR A 79 -2.63 9.51 -2.29
N TYR A 80 -2.24 8.33 -1.82
CA TYR A 80 -3.16 7.30 -1.37
C TYR A 80 -2.95 7.06 0.12
N ARG A 81 -4.05 6.79 0.82
CA ARG A 81 -4.07 6.37 2.22
C ARG A 81 -5.08 5.23 2.39
N LEU A 82 -4.97 4.47 3.48
CA LEU A 82 -5.99 3.50 3.84
C LEU A 82 -7.32 4.21 4.10
N ALA A 83 -8.41 3.62 3.59
CA ALA A 83 -9.77 4.10 3.85
C ALA A 83 -10.26 3.66 5.22
N LEU A 84 -9.85 2.46 5.63
CA LEU A 84 -10.34 1.75 6.80
C LEU A 84 -9.16 1.42 7.73
N PRO A 85 -9.19 1.85 9.00
CA PRO A 85 -8.12 1.57 9.95
C PRO A 85 -8.01 0.09 10.34
N GLN A 86 -9.00 -0.74 10.01
CA GLN A 86 -9.01 -2.19 10.28
C GLN A 86 -8.21 -3.01 9.26
N VAL A 87 -7.87 -2.45 8.10
CA VAL A 87 -7.14 -3.17 7.04
C VAL A 87 -5.77 -3.69 7.50
N PRO A 88 -4.95 -2.92 8.24
CA PRO A 88 -3.69 -3.41 8.78
C PRO A 88 -3.87 -4.60 9.73
N GLU A 89 -4.91 -4.59 10.58
CA GLU A 89 -5.20 -5.70 11.49
C GLU A 89 -5.52 -6.99 10.73
N LEU A 90 -6.31 -6.89 9.66
CA LEU A 90 -6.63 -8.03 8.81
C LEU A 90 -5.40 -8.62 8.11
N VAL A 91 -4.54 -7.76 7.56
CA VAL A 91 -3.27 -8.18 6.94
C VAL A 91 -2.36 -8.84 7.97
N GLU A 92 -2.32 -8.30 9.19
CA GLU A 92 -1.47 -8.85 10.25
C GLU A 92 -2.00 -10.16 10.83
N ALA A 93 -3.32 -10.34 10.90
CA ALA A 93 -3.93 -11.63 11.21
C ALA A 93 -3.54 -12.71 10.18
N ALA A 94 -3.54 -12.38 8.89
CA ALA A 94 -3.07 -13.29 7.85
C ALA A 94 -1.58 -13.65 8.02
N ARG A 95 -0.74 -12.68 8.39
CA ARG A 95 0.69 -12.95 8.69
C ARG A 95 0.87 -13.80 9.94
N ALA A 96 0.08 -13.59 10.99
CA ALA A 96 0.12 -14.41 12.18
C ALA A 96 -0.19 -15.89 11.87
N LEU A 97 -1.16 -16.15 11.00
CA LEU A 97 -1.46 -17.50 10.51
C LEU A 97 -0.30 -18.10 9.70
N LEU A 98 0.39 -17.29 8.88
CA LEU A 98 1.59 -17.74 8.15
C LEU A 98 2.75 -18.07 9.11
N ARG A 99 2.99 -17.23 10.13
CA ARG A 99 4.00 -17.50 11.17
C ARG A 99 3.71 -18.78 11.95
N ALA A 100 2.45 -19.01 12.31
CA ALA A 100 2.02 -20.25 12.97
C ALA A 100 2.24 -21.50 12.11
N ARG A 101 2.31 -21.34 10.78
CA ARG A 101 2.65 -22.40 9.82
C ARG A 101 4.15 -22.51 9.52
N GLY A 102 4.99 -21.75 10.22
CA GLY A 102 6.44 -21.73 10.01
C GLY A 102 6.89 -20.93 8.79
N VAL A 103 6.04 -20.09 8.21
CA VAL A 103 6.41 -19.21 7.10
C VAL A 103 6.93 -17.89 7.67
N GLU A 104 8.21 -17.62 7.46
CA GLU A 104 8.84 -16.35 7.80
C GLU A 104 8.85 -15.38 6.63
N GLY A 105 8.89 -14.07 6.92
CA GLY A 105 8.93 -13.03 5.92
C GLY A 105 9.27 -11.67 6.52
N THR A 106 9.91 -10.83 5.72
CA THR A 106 10.27 -9.46 6.11
C THR A 106 9.24 -8.46 5.62
N ARG A 107 8.90 -7.49 6.46
CA ARG A 107 8.00 -6.39 6.12
C ARG A 107 8.71 -5.36 5.25
N LEU A 108 8.00 -4.78 4.28
CA LEU A 108 8.53 -3.64 3.54
C LEU A 108 8.47 -2.42 4.44
N THR A 109 9.59 -1.73 4.63
CA THR A 109 9.63 -0.45 5.33
C THR A 109 9.54 0.68 4.31
N LEU A 110 8.78 1.73 4.64
CA LEU A 110 8.83 2.97 3.88
C LEU A 110 10.27 3.52 4.02
N PRO A 111 11.02 3.75 2.92
CA PRO A 111 12.39 4.24 3.00
C PRO A 111 12.39 5.68 3.51
N ASP A 112 13.49 6.09 4.16
CA ASP A 112 13.74 7.49 4.48
C ASP A 112 13.78 8.32 3.18
N LEU A 113 12.98 9.38 3.15
CA LEU A 113 12.87 10.30 2.01
C LEU A 113 14.19 11.10 1.83
N PRO A 114 14.52 11.62 0.63
CA PRO A 114 13.76 11.62 -0.63
C PRO A 114 14.17 10.54 -1.64
N LEU A 115 13.23 10.12 -2.48
CA LEU A 115 13.48 9.18 -3.59
C LEU A 115 14.02 9.89 -4.85
N PRO A 116 15.08 9.36 -5.51
CA PRO A 116 15.61 9.94 -6.74
C PRO A 116 14.55 10.04 -7.85
N GLY A 117 14.35 11.23 -8.42
CA GLY A 117 13.40 11.47 -9.52
C GLY A 117 11.93 11.65 -9.11
N CYS A 118 11.62 11.75 -7.81
CA CYS A 118 10.27 12.03 -7.33
C CYS A 118 10.07 13.53 -7.06
N SER A 119 9.18 14.19 -7.80
CA SER A 119 8.82 15.61 -7.60
C SER A 119 7.59 15.83 -6.70
N CYS A 120 7.20 14.82 -5.90
CA CYS A 120 6.05 14.97 -5.02
C CYS A 120 6.35 15.87 -3.82
N PRO A 121 5.36 16.65 -3.33
CA PRO A 121 5.59 17.56 -2.21
C PRO A 121 6.13 16.87 -0.96
N LEU A 122 5.83 15.58 -0.69
CA LEU A 122 6.43 14.83 0.42
C LEU A 122 7.95 14.66 0.25
N CYS A 123 8.41 14.24 -0.93
CA CYS A 123 9.84 14.14 -1.24
C CYS A 123 10.52 15.50 -1.29
N THR A 124 9.87 16.51 -1.89
CA THR A 124 10.41 17.86 -1.96
C THR A 124 10.53 18.49 -0.55
N MET A 125 9.54 18.33 0.32
CA MET A 125 9.58 18.85 1.69
C MET A 125 10.55 18.08 2.59
N ALA A 126 10.62 16.75 2.47
CA ALA A 126 11.60 15.97 3.21
C ALA A 126 13.04 16.26 2.76
N ALA A 127 13.26 16.50 1.47
CA ALA A 127 14.56 16.97 0.96
C ALA A 127 14.97 18.32 1.55
N LEU A 128 14.03 19.25 1.75
CA LEU A 128 14.29 20.55 2.38
C LEU A 128 14.70 20.40 3.86
N SER A 129 14.09 19.47 4.60
CA SER A 129 14.44 19.15 6.00
C SER A 129 15.76 18.40 6.16
N PHE A 130 16.27 17.77 5.09
CA PHE A 130 17.54 17.01 5.07
C PHE A 130 18.73 17.82 4.54
N SER A 131 18.66 19.15 4.54
CA SER A 131 19.78 20.04 4.17
C SER A 131 20.90 20.04 5.22
N GLY A 132 21.54 18.88 5.43
CA GLY A 132 22.81 18.67 6.10
C GLY A 132 23.82 18.02 5.12
N PRO A 133 25.13 18.23 5.29
CA PRO A 133 26.11 18.04 4.22
C PRO A 133 26.19 16.59 3.75
N GLY A 134 26.21 16.43 2.44
CA GLY A 134 26.19 15.16 1.73
C GLY A 134 27.37 14.24 2.07
N ARG A 135 27.05 12.95 2.13
CA ARG A 135 28.03 11.87 2.17
C ARG A 135 28.74 11.81 0.82
N GLN A 136 29.96 12.35 0.73
CA GLN A 136 30.89 12.09 -0.36
C GLN A 136 31.14 10.58 -0.42
N ARG A 137 30.90 9.96 -1.59
CA ARG A 137 31.54 8.70 -1.93
C ARG A 137 32.87 9.07 -2.57
N GLU A 138 33.96 8.69 -1.92
CA GLU A 138 35.30 8.74 -2.46
C GLU A 138 35.36 7.88 -3.74
N PRO A 139 36.21 8.23 -4.73
CA PRO A 139 36.42 7.39 -5.90
C PRO A 139 37.17 6.11 -5.49
N GLU A 140 36.66 4.95 -5.89
CA GLU A 140 37.44 3.70 -5.87
C GLU A 140 38.53 3.82 -6.95
N ASP A 141 39.78 3.97 -6.51
CA ASP A 141 40.96 3.80 -7.34
C ASP A 141 41.05 2.36 -7.85
N ASN A 142 41.11 2.18 -9.18
CA ASN A 142 41.78 1.04 -9.83
C ASN A 142 42.23 1.39 -11.25
#